data_AF-A0A7S2RAY5-F1
#
_entry.id   AF-A0A7S2RAY5-F1
#
_cell.length_a   1.000
_cell.length_b   1.000
_cell.length_c   1.000
_cell.angle_alpha   90.00
_cell.angle_beta   90.00
_cell.angle_gamma   90.00
#
_symmetry.space_group_name_H-M   'P 1'
#
loop_
_entity.id
_entity.type
_entity.pdbx_description
1 polymer ?
#
loop_
_entity_poly.entity_id
_entity_poly.type
_entity_poly.pdbx_seq_one_letter_code
_entity_poly.pdbx_strand_id
1 'polypeptide(L)'
;AAEEIAASFIEYEVESEEFALEAAAKLVSNHDAVIADCTRKEPKSQDHIPRAVDETSAADDVLRYASSILVSLPGSAIKNAKKAPLIKISNPVAGALAARTVAKRLSVPRDMGAPAAAILRSVLYTIADRLENEE
;
A
#
# COMPACT_ATOMS: atom_id res chain seq x y z
N ALA A 1 -13.50 -34.60 8.80
CA ALA A 1 -14.67 -33.96 8.17
C ALA A 1 -14.63 -32.43 8.27
N ALA A 2 -14.73 -31.81 9.46
CA ALA A 2 -14.65 -30.35 9.58
C ALA A 2 -13.24 -29.77 9.36
N GLU A 3 -12.19 -30.49 9.77
CA GLU A 3 -10.79 -30.07 9.55
C GLU A 3 -10.34 -30.21 8.08
N GLU A 4 -10.96 -31.09 7.32
CA GLU A 4 -10.67 -31.29 5.89
C GLU A 4 -11.21 -30.14 5.02
N ILE A 5 -12.31 -29.52 5.45
CA ILE A 5 -12.90 -28.35 4.78
C ILE A 5 -12.07 -27.09 5.11
N ALA A 6 -11.52 -27.00 6.33
CA ALA A 6 -10.59 -25.93 6.67
C ALA A 6 -9.27 -26.03 5.86
N ALA A 7 -8.81 -27.24 5.58
CA ALA A 7 -7.66 -27.49 4.71
C ALA A 7 -7.96 -27.27 3.21
N SER A 8 -9.22 -27.32 2.77
CA SER A 8 -9.57 -27.00 1.37
C SER A 8 -9.68 -25.50 1.09
N PHE A 9 -9.64 -24.65 2.11
CA PHE A 9 -9.53 -23.19 2.00
C PHE A 9 -8.07 -22.72 2.09
N ILE A 10 -7.09 -23.60 1.85
CA ILE A 10 -5.69 -23.22 1.69
C ILE A 10 -5.57 -22.35 0.44
N GLU A 11 -5.57 -21.04 0.73
CA GLU A 11 -5.16 -19.89 -0.05
C GLU A 11 -4.32 -20.25 -1.29
N TYR A 12 -5.01 -20.48 -2.39
CA TYR A 12 -4.47 -20.19 -3.71
C TYR A 12 -4.61 -18.68 -3.99
N GLU A 13 -4.16 -17.83 -3.08
CA GLU A 13 -3.77 -16.47 -3.46
C GLU A 13 -2.38 -16.58 -4.10
N VAL A 14 -2.37 -17.14 -5.31
CA VAL A 14 -1.29 -16.79 -6.24
C VAL A 14 -1.55 -15.33 -6.57
N GLU A 15 -0.93 -14.47 -5.79
CA GLU A 15 -0.77 -13.07 -6.12
C GLU A 15 -0.31 -13.02 -7.59
N SER A 16 -1.20 -12.62 -8.49
CA SER A 16 -0.85 -12.52 -9.89
C SER A 16 0.02 -11.29 -10.08
N GLU A 17 1.15 -11.46 -10.75
CA GLU A 17 2.06 -10.37 -11.10
C GLU A 17 1.31 -9.26 -11.85
N GLU A 18 0.28 -9.60 -12.63
CA GLU A 18 -0.54 -8.63 -13.35
C GLU A 18 -1.30 -7.67 -12.40
N PHE A 19 -1.78 -8.16 -11.26
CA PHE A 19 -2.52 -7.35 -10.29
C PHE A 19 -1.57 -6.47 -9.47
N ALA A 20 -0.37 -6.96 -9.18
CA ALA A 20 0.69 -6.15 -8.57
C ALA A 20 1.13 -5.03 -9.53
N LEU A 21 1.25 -5.33 -10.83
CA LEU A 21 1.57 -4.35 -11.87
C LEU A 21 0.44 -3.33 -12.08
N GLU A 22 -0.83 -3.73 -12.04
CA GLU A 22 -1.97 -2.80 -12.07
C GLU A 22 -1.92 -1.83 -10.88
N ALA A 23 -1.70 -2.35 -9.66
CA ALA A 23 -1.53 -1.54 -8.46
C ALA A 23 -0.34 -0.56 -8.58
N ALA A 24 0.80 -1.03 -9.08
CA ALA A 24 1.97 -0.20 -9.32
C ALA A 24 1.68 0.89 -10.36
N ALA A 25 1.07 0.53 -11.48
CA ALA A 25 0.71 1.46 -12.54
C ALA A 25 -0.23 2.55 -12.01
N LYS A 26 -1.16 2.22 -11.11
CA LYS A 26 -2.03 3.21 -10.48
C LYS A 26 -1.27 4.19 -9.58
N LEU A 27 -0.37 3.71 -8.73
CA LEU A 27 0.45 4.59 -7.89
C LEU A 27 1.34 5.49 -8.75
N VAL A 28 2.05 4.92 -9.73
CA VAL A 28 3.00 5.65 -10.57
C VAL A 28 2.30 6.69 -11.45
N SER A 29 1.20 6.33 -12.11
CA SER A 29 0.49 7.23 -13.04
C SER A 29 -0.24 8.39 -12.35
N ASN A 30 -0.58 8.24 -11.07
CA ASN A 30 -1.34 9.21 -10.30
C ASN A 30 -0.58 9.73 -9.08
N HIS A 31 0.73 9.54 -9.04
CA HIS A 31 1.59 9.69 -7.86
C HIS A 31 1.43 11.04 -7.17
N ASP A 32 1.59 12.13 -7.92
CA ASP A 32 1.51 13.49 -7.40
C ASP A 32 0.12 13.79 -6.80
N ALA A 33 -0.94 13.28 -7.42
CA ALA A 33 -2.30 13.46 -6.92
C ALA A 33 -2.58 12.63 -5.66
N VAL A 34 -1.97 11.44 -5.55
CA VAL A 34 -2.05 10.62 -4.34
C VAL A 34 -1.33 11.31 -3.19
N ILE A 35 -0.12 11.85 -3.42
CA ILE A 35 0.63 12.63 -2.42
C ILE A 35 -0.19 13.85 -1.97
N ALA A 36 -0.62 14.66 -2.94
CA ALA A 36 -1.39 15.88 -2.66
C ALA A 36 -2.75 15.61 -1.97
N ASP A 37 -3.23 14.38 -1.99
CA ASP A 37 -4.40 13.94 -1.24
C ASP A 37 -4.05 13.45 0.16
N CYS A 38 -3.04 12.58 0.27
CA CYS A 38 -2.66 11.97 1.53
C CYS A 38 -1.96 12.94 2.50
N THR A 39 -1.49 14.10 2.01
CA THR A 39 -0.88 15.18 2.83
C THR A 39 -1.74 16.43 2.94
N ARG A 40 -2.99 16.37 2.48
CA ARG A 40 -3.88 17.54 2.45
C ARG A 40 -4.41 17.88 3.83
N LYS A 41 -4.18 19.13 4.26
CA LYS A 41 -4.75 19.68 5.51
C LYS A 41 -6.29 19.69 5.53
N GLU A 42 -6.91 20.03 4.40
CA GLU A 42 -8.37 20.10 4.26
C GLU A 42 -8.84 19.13 3.15
N PRO A 43 -9.12 17.85 3.49
CA PRO A 43 -9.58 16.86 2.53
C PRO A 43 -10.87 17.26 1.81
N LYS A 44 -10.94 17.05 0.49
CA LYS A 44 -12.16 17.32 -0.30
C LYS A 44 -13.29 16.33 -0.02
N SER A 45 -12.95 15.14 0.48
CA SER A 45 -13.88 14.05 0.77
C SER A 45 -13.23 13.08 1.76
N GLN A 46 -14.04 12.27 2.44
CA GLN A 46 -13.59 11.30 3.44
C GLN A 46 -12.68 11.95 4.50
N ASP A 47 -13.18 13.04 5.08
CA ASP A 47 -12.59 13.84 6.17
C ASP A 47 -12.23 13.03 7.42
N HIS A 48 -13.00 12.00 7.73
CA HIS A 48 -12.75 11.08 8.84
C HIS A 48 -11.48 10.21 8.67
N ILE A 49 -10.88 10.13 7.48
CA ILE A 49 -9.63 9.38 7.28
C ILE A 49 -8.46 10.34 7.59
N PRO A 50 -7.61 10.04 8.59
CA PRO A 50 -6.45 10.87 8.94
C PRO A 50 -5.45 11.00 7.78
N ARG A 51 -4.77 12.15 7.66
CA ARG A 51 -3.78 12.50 6.60
C ARG A 51 -2.45 12.89 7.24
N ALA A 52 -1.34 12.62 6.54
CA ALA A 52 0.00 13.06 6.93
C ALA A 52 0.20 14.53 6.50
N VAL A 53 -0.48 15.44 7.18
CA VAL A 53 -0.56 16.86 6.80
C VAL A 53 0.83 17.48 6.70
N ASP A 54 1.10 18.15 5.57
CA ASP A 54 2.36 18.83 5.25
C ASP A 54 3.61 17.91 5.14
N GLU A 55 3.43 16.59 5.19
CA GLU A 55 4.51 15.59 5.15
C GLU A 55 4.74 15.04 3.74
N THR A 56 4.91 15.93 2.75
CA THR A 56 5.05 15.58 1.33
C THR A 56 6.26 14.68 1.05
N SER A 57 7.41 14.96 1.67
CA SER A 57 8.61 14.15 1.44
C SER A 57 8.47 12.72 1.98
N ALA A 58 7.92 12.56 3.19
CA ALA A 58 7.70 11.24 3.76
C ALA A 58 6.66 10.42 2.98
N ALA A 59 5.62 11.10 2.47
CA ALA A 59 4.64 10.49 1.58
C ALA A 59 5.24 10.07 0.22
N ASP A 60 6.10 10.90 -0.38
CA ASP A 60 6.81 10.55 -1.62
C ASP A 60 7.72 9.33 -1.41
N ASP A 61 8.55 9.37 -0.36
CA ASP A 61 9.47 8.29 0.01
C ASP A 61 8.72 6.94 0.12
N VAL A 62 7.65 6.90 0.93
CA VAL A 62 6.92 5.65 1.19
C VAL A 62 6.16 5.14 -0.02
N LEU A 63 5.58 6.02 -0.85
CA LEU A 63 4.80 5.61 -2.02
C LEU A 63 5.69 5.17 -3.18
N ARG A 64 6.88 5.78 -3.33
CA ARG A 64 7.92 5.27 -4.25
C ARG A 64 8.42 3.91 -3.80
N TYR A 65 8.65 3.73 -2.50
CA TYR A 65 9.04 2.44 -1.95
C TYR A 65 7.96 1.38 -2.21
N ALA A 66 6.70 1.66 -1.90
CA ALA A 66 5.59 0.76 -2.18
C ALA A 66 5.49 0.40 -3.67
N SER A 67 5.65 1.39 -4.56
CA SER A 67 5.69 1.16 -6.01
C SER A 67 6.85 0.24 -6.40
N SER A 68 8.03 0.44 -5.82
CA SER A 68 9.20 -0.42 -6.07
C SER A 68 8.97 -1.87 -5.64
N ILE A 69 8.28 -2.09 -4.52
CA ILE A 69 7.92 -3.43 -4.03
C ILE A 69 6.93 -4.11 -4.97
N LEU A 70 5.93 -3.37 -5.47
CA LEU A 70 4.92 -3.91 -6.38
C LEU A 70 5.48 -4.31 -7.75
N VAL A 71 6.55 -3.65 -8.22
CA VAL A 71 7.22 -4.01 -9.49
C VAL A 71 8.39 -4.98 -9.31
N SER A 72 8.77 -5.32 -8.07
CA SER A 72 9.90 -6.21 -7.80
C SER A 72 9.54 -7.65 -8.11
N LEU A 73 10.06 -8.17 -9.22
CA LEU A 73 9.93 -9.57 -9.65
C LEU A 73 11.24 -10.36 -9.46
N PRO A 74 11.19 -11.68 -9.25
CA PRO A 74 10.00 -12.53 -9.10
C PRO A 74 9.51 -12.63 -7.65
N GLY A 75 8.22 -12.92 -7.47
CA GLY A 75 7.63 -13.25 -6.18
C GLY A 75 6.38 -12.44 -5.83
N SER A 76 5.82 -12.72 -4.66
CA SER A 76 4.65 -12.01 -4.13
C SER A 76 5.07 -10.64 -3.59
N ALA A 77 4.42 -9.55 -4.04
CA ALA A 77 4.72 -8.21 -3.54
C ALA A 77 4.43 -8.10 -2.04
N ILE A 78 3.45 -8.84 -1.51
CA ILE A 78 3.20 -8.92 -0.07
C ILE A 78 4.39 -9.55 0.67
N LYS A 79 4.94 -10.66 0.15
CA LYS A 79 6.16 -11.28 0.73
C LYS A 79 7.35 -10.34 0.64
N ASN A 80 7.49 -9.61 -0.46
CA ASN A 80 8.55 -8.62 -0.65
C ASN A 80 8.39 -7.45 0.33
N ALA A 81 7.16 -6.95 0.54
CA ALA A 81 6.86 -5.90 1.52
C ALA A 81 7.25 -6.29 2.95
N LYS A 82 7.20 -7.58 3.30
CA LYS A 82 7.61 -8.08 4.63
C LYS A 82 9.12 -8.20 4.81
N LYS A 83 9.87 -8.46 3.73
CA LYS A 83 11.27 -8.89 3.79
C LYS A 83 12.27 -7.88 3.25
N ALA A 84 11.87 -7.06 2.28
CA ALA A 84 12.75 -6.09 1.67
C ALA A 84 13.28 -5.11 2.73
N PRO A 85 14.54 -4.68 2.68
CA PRO A 85 15.05 -3.68 3.61
C PRO A 85 14.20 -2.41 3.50
N LEU A 86 13.85 -1.80 4.65
CA LEU A 86 13.22 -0.49 4.64
C LEU A 86 14.20 0.54 4.08
N ILE A 87 13.67 1.49 3.32
CA ILE A 87 14.44 2.67 2.92
C ILE A 87 14.45 3.69 4.04
N LYS A 88 15.40 4.62 4.00
CA LYS A 88 15.37 5.78 4.88
C LYS A 88 14.21 6.69 4.46
N ILE A 89 13.22 6.82 5.33
CA ILE A 89 12.11 7.76 5.17
C ILE A 89 12.40 8.99 6.03
N SER A 90 12.17 10.17 5.46
CA SER A 90 12.40 11.46 6.14
C SER A 90 11.69 11.58 7.49
N ASN A 91 10.45 11.08 7.59
CA ASN A 91 9.66 10.96 8.82
C ASN A 91 8.89 9.61 8.80
N PRO A 92 9.38 8.56 9.49
CA PRO A 92 8.79 7.22 9.44
C PRO A 92 7.32 7.17 9.87
N VAL A 93 6.97 7.87 10.95
CA VAL A 93 5.59 7.95 11.47
C VAL A 93 4.65 8.59 10.44
N ALA A 94 5.07 9.70 9.83
CA ALA A 94 4.29 10.35 8.78
C ALA A 94 4.19 9.48 7.52
N GLY A 95 5.25 8.76 7.15
CA GLY A 95 5.25 7.80 6.05
C GLY A 95 4.27 6.65 6.29
N ALA A 96 4.27 6.07 7.49
CA ALA A 96 3.31 5.04 7.89
C ALA A 96 1.87 5.56 7.81
N LEU A 97 1.62 6.77 8.33
CA LEU A 97 0.33 7.42 8.22
C LEU A 97 -0.09 7.63 6.76
N ALA A 98 0.79 8.14 5.89
CA ALA A 98 0.51 8.33 4.47
C ALA A 98 0.17 6.99 3.77
N ALA A 99 0.90 5.91 4.07
CA ALA A 99 0.59 4.59 3.52
C ALA A 99 -0.79 4.08 3.97
N ARG A 100 -1.14 4.18 5.26
CA ARG A 100 -2.47 3.82 5.79
C ARG A 100 -3.58 4.69 5.19
N THR A 101 -3.29 5.97 4.99
CA THR A 101 -4.18 6.98 4.40
C THR A 101 -4.58 6.57 2.99
N VAL A 102 -3.60 6.23 2.15
CA VAL A 102 -3.82 5.75 0.78
C VAL A 102 -4.54 4.42 0.79
N ALA A 103 -4.12 3.46 1.62
CA ALA A 103 -4.77 2.15 1.73
C ALA A 103 -6.25 2.26 2.08
N LYS A 104 -6.66 3.15 3.00
CA LYS A 104 -8.06 3.39 3.36
C LYS A 104 -8.85 4.11 2.26
N ARG A 105 -8.17 4.92 1.45
CA ARG A 105 -8.77 5.76 0.40
C ARG A 105 -9.13 5.01 -0.88
N LEU A 106 -8.49 3.87 -1.13
CA LEU A 106 -8.77 3.05 -2.31
C LEU A 106 -10.25 2.69 -2.40
N SER A 107 -10.82 2.85 -3.60
CA SER A 107 -12.20 2.50 -3.92
C SER A 107 -12.24 1.58 -5.13
N VAL A 108 -12.97 0.47 -4.99
CA VAL A 108 -13.20 -0.51 -6.05
C VAL A 108 -14.65 -0.36 -6.52
N PRO A 109 -14.94 -0.39 -7.83
CA PRO A 109 -14.03 -0.61 -8.96
C PRO A 109 -13.40 0.67 -9.55
N ARG A 110 -13.60 1.83 -8.90
CA ARG A 110 -13.23 3.14 -9.48
C ARG A 110 -11.72 3.27 -9.73
N ASP A 111 -10.89 2.85 -8.78
CA ASP A 111 -9.46 3.14 -8.81
C ASP A 111 -8.66 2.02 -9.50
N MET A 112 -9.10 0.76 -9.37
CA MET A 112 -8.52 -0.46 -9.96
C MET A 112 -9.43 -1.69 -9.69
N GLY A 113 -9.06 -2.84 -10.23
CA GLY A 113 -9.68 -4.14 -9.94
C GLY A 113 -9.57 -4.56 -8.47
N ALA A 114 -10.53 -5.38 -7.99
CA ALA A 114 -10.56 -5.82 -6.60
C ALA A 114 -9.28 -6.57 -6.15
N PRO A 115 -8.70 -7.49 -6.94
CA PRO A 115 -7.45 -8.15 -6.56
C PRO A 115 -6.26 -7.19 -6.45
N ALA A 116 -6.11 -6.28 -7.41
CA ALA A 116 -5.06 -5.24 -7.36
C ALA A 116 -5.19 -4.34 -6.14
N ALA A 117 -6.43 -3.95 -5.80
CA ALA A 117 -6.69 -3.15 -4.60
C ALA A 117 -6.35 -3.91 -3.30
N ALA A 118 -6.61 -5.22 -3.25
CA ALA A 118 -6.27 -6.07 -2.10
C ALA A 118 -4.75 -6.17 -1.90
N ILE A 119 -4.00 -6.37 -3.00
CA ILE A 119 -2.53 -6.39 -2.98
C ILE A 119 -1.98 -5.05 -2.53
N LEU A 120 -2.45 -3.94 -3.13
CA LEU A 120 -1.97 -2.60 -2.78
C LEU A 120 -2.23 -2.27 -1.31
N ARG A 121 -3.43 -2.56 -0.79
CA ARG A 121 -3.74 -2.37 0.64
C ARG A 121 -2.80 -3.18 1.52
N SER A 122 -2.58 -4.45 1.17
CA SER A 122 -1.74 -5.35 1.96
C SER A 122 -0.28 -4.90 1.99
N VAL A 123 0.25 -4.46 0.85
CA VAL A 123 1.61 -3.89 0.75
C VAL A 123 1.73 -2.61 1.58
N LEU A 124 0.80 -1.66 1.42
CA LEU A 124 0.84 -0.38 2.15
C LEU A 124 0.71 -0.58 3.67
N TYR A 125 -0.18 -1.46 4.12
CA TYR A 125 -0.31 -1.78 5.55
C TYR A 125 0.94 -2.47 6.09
N THR A 126 1.49 -3.44 5.34
CA THR A 126 2.73 -4.11 5.75
C THR A 126 3.88 -3.12 5.90
N ILE A 127 4.04 -2.20 4.96
CA ILE A 127 5.09 -1.16 5.04
C ILE A 127 4.84 -0.23 6.23
N ALA A 128 3.60 0.21 6.43
CA ALA A 128 3.24 1.09 7.55
C ALA A 128 3.53 0.43 8.91
N ASP A 129 3.11 -0.83 9.08
CA ASP A 129 3.34 -1.57 10.32
C ASP A 129 4.84 -1.72 10.58
N ARG A 130 5.66 -1.94 9.54
CA ARG A 130 7.12 -2.04 9.70
C ARG A 130 7.77 -0.72 10.09
N LEU A 131 7.34 0.39 9.48
CA LEU A 131 7.86 1.73 9.79
C LEU A 131 7.59 2.14 11.25
N GLU A 132 6.45 1.74 11.81
CA GLU A 132 6.09 2.03 13.20
C GLU A 132 6.82 1.13 14.23
N ASN A 133 7.32 -0.04 13.81
CA ASN A 133 7.98 -1.00 14.70
C ASN A 133 9.53 -0.93 14.65
N GLU A 134 10.10 -0.22 13.69
CA GLU A 134 11.56 -0.01 13.56
C GLU A 134 12.04 1.35 14.14
N GLU A 135 11.15 2.12 14.77
CA GLU A 135 11.43 3.37 15.51
C GLU A 135 11.67 3.12 17.01
#